data_AF-A0A8C8YIQ2-F1
#
_entry.id   AF-A0A8C8YIQ2-F1
#
_cell.length_a   1.000
_cell.length_b   1.000
_cell.length_c   1.000
_cell.angle_alpha   90.00
_cell.angle_beta   90.00
_cell.angle_gamma   90.00
#
_symmetry.space_group_name_H-M   'P 1'
#
loop_
_entity.id
_entity.type
_entity.pdbx_description
1 polymer ?
#
loop_
_entity_poly.entity_id
_entity_poly.type
_entity_poly.pdbx_seq_one_letter_code
_entity_poly.pdbx_strand_id
1 'polypeptide(L)'
;MAVPLTTFSGQRAEMSVLETNRYLRSQLEESKQKFLDLTEKYLTSTAMAYCLANHLQKHKCEEYKDLIESVLEEELQYKERKLVEKRPAARLGKYDPLIQAQAQELTNLRQKIQEGRSFCYLFTQHVKNTVKSFEGLLRNTDIARYQGQRLCEQLAQGSQLTESLASKLSSSKLTSGSS
;
A
#
# COMPACT_ATOMS: atom_id res chain seq x y z
N MET A 1 52.39 23.29 17.13
CA MET A 1 51.88 23.28 15.74
C MET A 1 50.71 22.29 15.70
N ALA A 2 49.47 22.80 15.74
CA ALA A 2 48.25 21.99 15.76
C ALA A 2 47.71 21.84 14.34
N VAL A 3 47.38 20.61 13.95
CA VAL A 3 46.80 20.27 12.64
C VAL A 3 45.29 20.51 12.70
N PRO A 4 44.69 21.27 11.76
CA PRO A 4 43.27 21.60 11.83
C PRO A 4 42.39 20.43 11.38
N LEU A 5 41.37 20.13 12.19
CA LEU A 5 40.21 19.32 11.87
C LEU A 5 39.40 20.03 10.77
N THR A 6 39.37 19.48 9.57
CA THR A 6 38.35 19.82 8.57
C THR A 6 37.19 18.85 8.73
N THR A 7 36.16 19.37 9.41
CA THR A 7 34.78 18.93 9.32
C THR A 7 34.37 18.78 7.86
N PHE A 8 34.19 17.54 7.39
CA PHE A 8 33.47 17.27 6.14
C PHE A 8 31.96 17.48 6.40
N SER A 9 31.65 18.76 6.39
CA SER A 9 30.36 19.39 6.17
C SER A 9 29.48 18.60 5.18
N GLY A 10 28.34 18.14 5.68
CA GLY A 10 27.04 18.35 5.05
C GLY A 10 26.96 18.30 3.53
N GLN A 11 26.91 17.09 2.97
CA GLN A 11 26.13 16.79 1.76
C GLN A 11 25.46 15.42 1.92
N ARG A 12 24.58 15.30 2.92
CA ARG A 12 23.50 14.29 2.86
C ARG A 12 22.30 14.95 2.18
N ALA A 13 22.54 15.41 0.96
CA ALA A 13 21.46 15.69 0.02
C ALA A 13 20.80 14.33 -0.23
N GLU A 14 19.56 14.24 0.19
CA GLU A 14 18.58 13.21 -0.09
C GLU A 14 18.94 12.43 -1.36
N MET A 15 19.48 11.22 -1.20
CA MET A 15 19.46 10.26 -2.29
C MET A 15 18.00 10.14 -2.70
N SER A 16 17.70 10.51 -3.95
CA SER A 16 16.34 10.42 -4.46
C SER A 16 15.80 9.01 -4.22
N VAL A 17 14.48 8.88 -4.05
CA VAL A 17 13.83 7.56 -3.86
C VAL A 17 14.24 6.57 -4.98
N LEU A 18 14.60 7.08 -6.16
CA LEU A 18 15.12 6.29 -7.27
C LEU A 18 16.56 5.81 -7.05
N GLU A 19 17.45 6.65 -6.51
CA GLU A 19 18.83 6.30 -6.14
C GLU A 19 18.86 5.20 -5.08
N THR A 20 18.05 5.35 -4.02
CA THR A 20 17.95 4.37 -2.94
C THR A 20 17.41 3.03 -3.42
N ASN A 21 16.39 3.05 -4.29
CA ASN A 21 15.88 1.84 -4.94
C ASN A 21 16.93 1.16 -5.84
N ARG A 22 17.73 1.92 -6.59
CA ARG A 22 18.80 1.38 -7.43
C ARG A 22 19.87 0.70 -6.58
N TYR A 23 20.28 1.33 -5.49
CA TYR A 23 21.25 0.77 -4.55
C TYR A 23 20.75 -0.53 -3.91
N LEU A 24 19.52 -0.54 -3.39
CA LEU A 24 18.94 -1.74 -2.77
C LEU A 24 18.84 -2.92 -3.75
N ARG A 25 18.50 -2.66 -5.02
CA ARG A 25 18.48 -3.70 -6.07
C ARG A 25 19.87 -4.26 -6.33
N SER A 26 20.90 -3.42 -6.36
CA SER A 26 22.30 -3.85 -6.51
C SER A 26 22.73 -4.75 -5.35
N GLN A 27 22.43 -4.33 -4.11
CA GLN A 27 22.76 -5.12 -2.91
C GLN A 27 22.03 -6.47 -2.88
N LEU A 28 20.76 -6.50 -3.30
CA LEU A 28 19.97 -7.72 -3.38
C LEU A 28 20.60 -8.71 -4.37
N GLU A 29 21.01 -8.23 -5.54
CA GLU A 29 21.60 -9.08 -6.56
C GLU A 29 22.97 -9.62 -6.15
N GLU A 30 23.79 -8.78 -5.51
CA GLU A 30 25.07 -9.22 -4.94
C GLU A 30 24.87 -10.30 -3.86
N SER A 31 23.88 -10.15 -2.98
CA SER A 31 23.56 -11.13 -1.95
C SER A 31 23.09 -12.47 -2.54
N LYS A 32 22.28 -12.44 -3.62
CA LYS A 32 21.84 -13.65 -4.31
C LYS A 32 23.04 -14.40 -4.90
N GLN A 33 23.94 -13.69 -5.56
CA GLN A 33 25.12 -14.30 -6.16
C GLN A 33 26.03 -14.95 -5.12
N LYS A 34 26.24 -14.29 -3.98
CA LYS A 34 27.01 -14.85 -2.85
C LYS A 34 26.36 -16.12 -2.28
N PHE A 35 25.03 -16.17 -2.21
CA PHE A 35 24.33 -17.36 -1.75
C PHE A 35 24.50 -18.54 -2.71
N LEU A 36 24.45 -18.28 -4.03
CA LEU A 36 24.69 -19.30 -5.04
C LEU A 36 26.12 -19.86 -4.97
N ASP A 37 27.12 -18.99 -4.92
CA ASP A 37 28.54 -19.39 -4.79
C ASP A 37 28.81 -20.21 -3.52
N LEU A 38 28.22 -19.79 -2.38
CA LEU A 38 28.36 -20.54 -1.13
C LEU A 38 27.67 -21.91 -1.20
N THR A 39 26.52 -21.99 -1.87
CA THR A 39 25.79 -23.25 -2.07
C THR A 39 26.60 -24.22 -2.93
N GLU A 40 27.19 -23.75 -4.02
CA GLU A 40 28.06 -24.56 -4.88
C GLU A 40 29.29 -25.08 -4.12
N LYS A 41 29.95 -24.22 -3.33
CA LYS A 41 31.08 -24.61 -2.47
C LYS A 41 30.68 -25.65 -1.43
N TYR A 42 29.52 -25.48 -0.79
CA TYR A 42 29.01 -26.44 0.19
C TYR A 42 28.73 -27.81 -0.43
N LEU A 43 28.09 -27.85 -1.60
CA LEU A 43 27.80 -29.09 -2.32
C LEU A 43 29.10 -29.77 -2.77
N THR A 44 30.06 -29.00 -3.28
CA THR A 44 31.38 -29.53 -3.68
C THR A 44 32.12 -30.11 -2.48
N SER A 45 32.16 -29.39 -1.36
CA SER A 45 32.77 -29.86 -0.10
C SER A 45 32.11 -31.14 0.41
N THR A 46 30.78 -31.20 0.35
CA THR A 46 29.99 -32.38 0.77
C THR A 46 30.30 -33.59 -0.12
N ALA A 47 30.34 -33.40 -1.44
CA ALA A 47 30.69 -34.46 -2.38
C ALA A 47 32.13 -34.96 -2.17
N MET A 48 33.08 -34.06 -1.95
CA MET A 48 34.48 -34.43 -1.66
C MET A 48 34.59 -35.22 -0.35
N ALA A 49 33.91 -34.78 0.72
CA ALA A 49 33.89 -35.49 1.99
C ALA A 49 33.30 -36.90 1.85
N TYR A 50 32.23 -37.05 1.06
CA TYR A 50 31.64 -38.36 0.75
C TYR A 50 32.61 -39.26 -0.04
N CYS A 51 33.28 -38.74 -1.05
CA CYS A 51 34.30 -39.47 -1.81
C CYS A 51 35.46 -39.93 -0.92
N LEU A 52 35.96 -39.03 -0.05
CA LEU A 52 37.03 -39.33 0.92
C LEU A 52 36.59 -40.41 1.91
N ALA A 53 35.38 -40.32 2.46
CA ALA A 53 34.83 -41.30 3.39
C ALA A 53 34.72 -42.70 2.74
N ASN A 54 34.22 -42.77 1.51
CA ASN A 54 34.13 -44.02 0.76
C ASN A 54 35.51 -44.60 0.41
N HIS A 55 36.49 -43.74 0.10
CA HIS A 55 37.86 -44.15 -0.17
C HIS A 55 38.52 -44.75 1.08
N LEU A 56 38.36 -44.10 2.24
CA LEU A 56 38.84 -44.60 3.53
C LEU A 56 38.16 -45.93 3.91
N GLN A 57 36.85 -46.05 3.70
CA GLN A 57 36.12 -47.28 3.93
C GLN A 57 36.62 -48.43 3.03
N LYS A 58 36.93 -48.15 1.76
CA LYS A 58 37.46 -49.12 0.80
C LYS A 58 38.87 -49.62 1.17
N HIS A 59 39.68 -48.78 1.80
CA HIS A 59 41.06 -49.10 2.21
C HIS A 59 41.18 -49.71 3.62
N LYS A 60 40.07 -50.16 4.21
CA LYS A 60 39.98 -50.95 5.46
C LYS A 60 40.56 -50.23 6.69
N CYS A 61 39.66 -49.55 7.42
CA CYS A 61 39.77 -48.92 8.75
C CYS A 61 40.48 -49.69 9.88
N GLU A 62 41.12 -50.84 9.66
CA GLU A 62 41.81 -51.57 10.73
C GLU A 62 42.97 -50.75 11.32
N GLU A 63 43.79 -50.13 10.47
CA GLU A 63 44.98 -49.37 10.89
C GLU A 63 44.65 -47.99 11.50
N TYR A 64 43.43 -47.51 11.32
CA TYR A 64 42.98 -46.19 11.80
C TYR A 64 41.82 -46.28 12.79
N LYS A 65 41.48 -47.48 13.24
CA LYS A 65 40.35 -47.71 14.15
C LYS A 65 40.46 -46.85 15.42
N ASP A 66 41.65 -46.83 16.01
CA ASP A 66 41.92 -46.06 17.23
C ASP A 66 41.89 -44.55 16.98
N LEU A 67 42.34 -44.10 15.81
CA LEU A 67 42.27 -42.69 15.40
C LEU A 67 40.82 -42.26 15.14
N ILE A 68 40.03 -43.13 14.50
CA ILE A 68 38.61 -42.89 14.24
C ILE A 68 37.82 -42.88 15.56
N GLU A 69 38.12 -43.79 16.49
CA GLU A 69 37.49 -43.84 17.81
C GLU A 69 37.83 -42.59 18.64
N SER A 70 39.11 -42.18 18.67
CA SER A 70 39.57 -40.93 19.28
C SER A 70 38.88 -39.70 18.69
N VAL A 71 38.81 -39.59 17.36
CA VAL A 71 38.17 -38.45 16.68
C VAL A 71 36.66 -38.45 16.92
N LEU A 72 36.01 -39.62 16.96
CA LEU A 72 34.58 -39.73 17.24
C LEU A 72 34.24 -39.40 18.70
N GLU A 73 35.08 -39.79 19.66
CA GLU A 73 34.95 -39.41 21.07
C GLU A 73 35.12 -37.89 21.24
N GLU A 74 36.10 -37.31 20.56
CA GLU A 74 36.33 -35.86 20.55
C GLU A 74 35.19 -35.12 19.82
N GLU A 75 34.62 -35.69 18.76
CA GLU A 75 33.46 -35.16 18.04
C GLU A 75 32.17 -35.27 18.89
N LEU A 76 32.02 -36.32 19.69
CA LEU A 76 30.93 -36.48 20.67
C LEU A 76 31.07 -35.48 21.81
N GLN A 77 32.27 -35.31 22.38
CA GLN A 77 32.53 -34.28 23.38
C GLN A 77 32.37 -32.87 22.80
N TYR A 78 32.73 -32.64 21.54
CA TYR A 78 32.51 -31.38 20.84
C TYR A 78 31.02 -31.16 20.57
N LYS A 79 30.26 -32.17 20.16
CA LYS A 79 28.79 -32.10 19.99
C LYS A 79 28.08 -31.90 21.33
N GLU A 80 28.55 -32.51 22.41
CA GLU A 80 28.02 -32.36 23.78
C GLU A 80 28.35 -30.96 24.34
N ARG A 81 29.60 -30.48 24.19
CA ARG A 81 29.98 -29.09 24.48
C ARG A 81 29.20 -28.10 23.63
N LYS A 82 28.99 -28.38 22.34
CA LYS A 82 28.20 -27.56 21.41
C LYS A 82 26.70 -27.64 21.66
N LEU A 83 26.17 -28.70 22.29
CA LEU A 83 24.78 -28.79 22.74
C LEU A 83 24.56 -28.00 24.04
N VAL A 84 25.54 -28.02 24.95
CA VAL A 84 25.56 -27.17 26.15
C VAL A 84 25.75 -25.69 25.79
N GLU A 85 26.53 -25.40 24.73
CA GLU A 85 26.79 -24.04 24.23
C GLU A 85 25.73 -23.54 23.22
N LYS A 86 24.98 -24.45 22.57
CA LYS A 86 23.78 -24.16 21.78
C LYS A 86 22.50 -24.32 22.59
N ARG A 87 22.38 -23.55 23.67
CA ARG A 87 21.10 -22.89 23.94
C ARG A 87 21.07 -21.56 23.17
N PRO A 88 20.59 -21.52 21.91
CA PRO A 88 20.24 -20.26 21.25
C PRO A 88 18.99 -19.61 21.86
N ALA A 89 18.44 -20.15 22.96
CA ALA A 89 17.34 -19.54 23.71
C ALA A 89 17.66 -18.09 24.14
N ALA A 90 18.94 -17.75 24.36
CA ALA A 90 19.33 -16.40 24.77
C ALA A 90 19.39 -15.37 23.62
N ARG A 91 19.42 -15.78 22.34
CA ARG A 91 19.49 -14.84 21.18
C ARG A 91 18.16 -14.66 20.44
N LEU A 92 17.24 -15.63 20.55
CA LEU A 92 15.86 -15.49 20.06
C LEU A 92 15.06 -14.45 20.86
N GLY A 93 15.31 -14.35 22.17
CA GLY A 93 14.58 -13.41 23.04
C GLY A 93 14.85 -11.92 22.80
N LYS A 94 15.90 -11.54 22.04
CA LYS A 94 16.19 -10.12 21.76
C LYS A 94 15.40 -9.55 20.58
N TYR A 95 15.01 -10.39 19.62
CA TYR A 95 14.24 -9.97 18.45
C TYR A 95 12.74 -10.22 18.61
N ASP A 96 12.34 -11.11 19.52
CA ASP A 96 10.94 -11.39 19.86
C ASP A 96 10.11 -10.13 20.16
N PRO A 97 10.58 -9.17 21.00
CA PRO A 97 9.81 -7.97 21.31
C PRO A 97 9.61 -7.06 20.10
N LEU A 98 10.61 -6.95 19.22
CA LEU A 98 10.54 -6.10 18.03
C LEU A 98 9.60 -6.71 16.99
N ILE A 99 9.68 -8.03 16.78
CA ILE A 99 8.81 -8.78 15.88
C ILE A 99 7.35 -8.72 16.38
N GLN A 100 7.15 -8.86 17.69
CA GLN A 100 5.83 -8.73 18.31
C GLN A 100 5.26 -7.32 18.19
N ALA A 101 6.06 -6.28 18.44
CA ALA A 101 5.65 -4.89 18.24
C ALA A 101 5.24 -4.62 16.78
N GLN A 102 6.03 -5.11 15.83
CA GLN A 102 5.75 -4.95 14.40
C GLN A 102 4.49 -5.72 13.98
N ALA A 103 4.24 -6.92 14.53
CA ALA A 103 3.02 -7.69 14.30
C ALA A 103 1.77 -6.97 14.86
N GLN A 104 1.91 -6.32 16.02
CA GLN A 104 0.84 -5.55 16.65
C GLN A 104 0.53 -4.27 15.86
N GLU A 105 1.54 -3.54 15.39
CA GLU A 105 1.35 -2.40 14.48
C GLU A 105 0.69 -2.79 13.17
N LEU A 106 1.11 -3.91 12.56
CA LEU A 106 0.48 -4.45 11.35
C LEU A 106 -1.00 -4.79 11.58
N THR A 107 -1.32 -5.33 12.75
CA THR A 107 -2.71 -5.64 13.12
C THR A 107 -3.53 -4.37 13.27
N ASN A 108 -3.00 -3.37 13.96
CA ASN A 108 -3.64 -2.06 14.11
C ASN A 108 -3.86 -1.35 12.76
N LEU A 109 -2.87 -1.42 11.86
CA LEU A 109 -2.98 -0.82 10.54
C LEU A 109 -4.05 -1.53 9.68
N ARG A 110 -4.10 -2.86 9.72
CA ARG A 110 -5.14 -3.65 9.05
C ARG A 110 -6.54 -3.32 9.57
N GLN A 111 -6.68 -3.13 10.88
CA GLN A 111 -7.93 -2.69 11.49
C GLN A 111 -8.34 -1.30 11.00
N LYS A 112 -7.44 -0.31 11.02
CA LYS A 112 -7.72 1.05 10.50
C LYS A 112 -8.12 1.06 9.02
N ILE A 113 -7.47 0.24 8.20
CA ILE A 113 -7.86 0.06 6.78
C ILE A 113 -9.28 -0.49 6.68
N GLN A 114 -9.64 -1.46 7.51
CA GLN A 114 -10.97 -2.07 7.50
C GLN A 114 -12.05 -1.10 7.99
N GLU A 115 -11.78 -0.32 9.03
CA GLU A 115 -12.68 0.74 9.50
C GLU A 115 -12.89 1.82 8.42
N GLY A 116 -11.82 2.24 7.75
CA GLY A 116 -11.89 3.18 6.64
C GLY A 116 -12.69 2.66 5.44
N ARG A 117 -12.64 1.36 5.14
CA ARG A 117 -13.44 0.75 4.06
C ARG A 117 -14.94 0.89 4.30
N SER A 118 -15.40 0.67 5.53
CA SER A 118 -16.82 0.82 5.89
C SER A 118 -17.28 2.27 5.70
N PHE A 119 -16.46 3.24 6.12
CA PHE A 119 -16.74 4.66 5.90
C PHE A 119 -16.82 5.01 4.41
N CYS A 120 -15.85 4.55 3.61
CA CYS A 120 -15.86 4.77 2.16
C CYS A 120 -17.11 4.20 1.50
N TYR A 121 -17.55 3.00 1.89
CA TYR A 121 -18.77 2.39 1.36
C TYR A 121 -20.01 3.25 1.66
N LEU A 122 -20.17 3.70 2.91
CA LEU A 122 -21.28 4.59 3.30
C LEU A 122 -21.23 5.92 2.56
N PHE A 123 -20.04 6.51 2.43
CA PHE A 123 -19.84 7.76 1.71
C PHE A 123 -20.20 7.61 0.23
N THR A 124 -19.74 6.56 -0.45
CA THR A 124 -20.11 6.27 -1.84
C THR A 124 -21.61 6.08 -1.99
N GLN A 125 -22.24 5.36 -1.07
CA GLN A 125 -23.69 5.16 -1.10
C GLN A 125 -24.45 6.48 -0.92
N HIS A 126 -23.99 7.35 -0.01
CA HIS A 126 -24.56 8.67 0.20
C HIS A 126 -24.43 9.54 -1.06
N VAL A 127 -23.23 9.65 -1.63
CA VAL A 127 -23.01 10.41 -2.88
C VAL A 127 -23.91 9.89 -4.00
N LYS A 128 -24.02 8.57 -4.17
CA LYS A 128 -24.90 7.95 -5.17
C LYS A 128 -26.36 8.31 -4.95
N ASN A 129 -26.84 8.29 -3.71
CA ASN A 129 -28.20 8.68 -3.37
C ASN A 129 -28.43 10.18 -3.63
N THR A 130 -27.49 11.04 -3.26
CA THR A 130 -27.55 12.48 -3.52
C THR A 130 -27.62 12.78 -5.01
N VAL A 131 -26.78 12.14 -5.84
CA VAL A 131 -26.82 12.28 -7.30
C VAL A 131 -28.18 11.88 -7.84
N LYS A 132 -28.73 10.73 -7.43
CA LYS A 132 -30.08 10.31 -7.83
C LYS A 132 -31.18 11.30 -7.44
N SER A 133 -31.09 11.90 -6.25
CA SER A 133 -32.04 12.92 -5.82
C SER A 133 -31.94 14.19 -6.69
N PHE A 134 -30.72 14.62 -7.03
CA PHE A 134 -30.52 15.73 -7.96
C PHE A 134 -31.03 15.42 -9.37
N GLU A 135 -30.76 14.22 -9.89
CA GLU A 135 -31.31 13.75 -11.17
C GLU A 135 -32.84 13.76 -11.15
N GLY A 136 -33.45 13.31 -10.05
CA GLY A 136 -34.90 13.37 -9.84
C GLY A 136 -35.44 14.80 -9.86
N LEU A 137 -34.75 15.74 -9.18
CA LEU A 137 -35.10 17.15 -9.18
C LEU A 137 -34.95 17.79 -10.57
N LEU A 138 -33.88 17.46 -11.30
CA LEU A 138 -33.65 17.92 -12.67
C LEU A 138 -34.65 17.32 -13.67
N ARG A 139 -35.10 16.10 -13.44
CA ARG A 139 -36.19 15.52 -14.23
C ARG A 139 -37.52 16.22 -13.93
N ASN A 140 -37.71 16.64 -12.68
CA ASN A 140 -38.82 17.49 -12.25
C ASN A 140 -38.71 18.95 -12.74
N THR A 141 -37.64 19.35 -13.46
CA THR A 141 -37.61 20.66 -14.14
C THR A 141 -38.61 20.74 -15.30
N ASP A 142 -39.22 19.62 -15.73
CA ASP A 142 -40.46 19.66 -16.52
C ASP A 142 -41.63 20.33 -15.76
N ILE A 143 -41.63 20.33 -14.42
CA ILE A 143 -42.57 21.11 -13.59
C ILE A 143 -42.31 22.61 -13.74
N ALA A 144 -41.04 23.03 -13.81
CA ALA A 144 -40.68 24.42 -14.07
C ALA A 144 -41.07 24.85 -15.50
N ARG A 145 -40.95 23.95 -16.49
CA ARG A 145 -41.47 24.18 -17.85
C ARG A 145 -42.99 24.35 -17.87
N TYR A 146 -43.73 23.48 -17.17
CA TYR A 146 -45.20 23.58 -17.04
C TYR A 146 -45.66 24.86 -16.33
N GLN A 147 -45.00 25.24 -15.22
CA GLN A 147 -45.30 26.47 -14.50
C GLN A 147 -44.98 27.72 -15.32
N GLY A 148 -43.85 27.73 -16.05
CA GLY A 148 -43.47 28.81 -16.96
C GLY A 148 -44.47 28.98 -18.10
N GLN A 149 -44.93 27.89 -18.70
CA GLN A 149 -45.95 27.92 -19.75
C GLN A 149 -47.28 28.50 -19.24
N ARG A 150 -47.75 28.08 -18.06
CA ARG A 150 -48.97 28.60 -17.44
C ARG A 150 -48.88 30.11 -17.16
N LEU A 151 -47.72 30.59 -16.71
CA LEU A 151 -47.49 32.02 -16.50
C LEU A 151 -47.56 32.81 -17.82
N CYS A 152 -46.94 32.30 -18.89
CA CYS A 152 -47.01 32.91 -20.22
C CYS A 152 -48.45 32.97 -20.75
N GLU A 153 -49.24 31.91 -20.56
CA GLU A 153 -50.67 31.88 -20.93
C GLU A 153 -51.48 32.93 -20.17
N GLN A 154 -51.25 33.08 -18.86
CA GLN A 154 -51.92 34.10 -18.05
C GLN A 154 -51.54 35.53 -18.46
N LEU A 155 -50.26 35.77 -18.79
CA LEU A 155 -49.80 37.08 -19.29
C LEU A 155 -50.40 37.40 -20.67
N ALA A 156 -50.49 36.42 -21.57
CA ALA A 156 -51.12 36.60 -22.87
C ALA A 156 -52.60 36.97 -22.73
N GLN A 157 -53.34 36.29 -21.85
CA GLN A 157 -54.73 36.62 -21.53
C GLN A 157 -54.86 38.03 -20.93
N GLY A 158 -53.98 38.40 -19.99
CA GLY A 158 -53.96 39.74 -19.41
C GLY A 158 -53.69 40.85 -20.45
N SER A 159 -52.78 40.60 -21.39
CA SER A 159 -52.49 41.51 -22.50
C SER A 159 -53.71 41.70 -23.40
N GLN A 160 -54.40 40.61 -23.77
CA GLN A 160 -55.62 40.68 -24.57
C GLN A 160 -56.74 41.44 -23.85
N LEU A 161 -56.90 41.23 -22.54
CA LEU A 161 -57.88 41.99 -21.75
C LEU A 161 -57.53 43.48 -21.70
N THR A 162 -56.24 43.81 -21.60
CA THR A 162 -55.76 45.20 -21.61
C THR A 162 -55.97 45.86 -22.97
N GLU A 163 -55.69 45.16 -24.07
CA GLU A 163 -55.97 45.62 -25.43
C GLU A 163 -57.48 45.80 -25.69
N SER A 164 -58.31 44.88 -25.18
CA SER A 164 -59.76 45.02 -25.25
C SER A 164 -60.26 46.22 -24.43
N LEU A 165 -59.69 46.46 -23.25
CA LEU A 165 -60.02 47.63 -22.45
C LEU A 165 -59.58 48.92 -23.14
N ALA A 166 -58.36 48.96 -23.67
CA ALA A 166 -57.82 50.09 -24.40
C ALA A 166 -58.66 50.42 -25.65
N SER A 167 -59.09 49.42 -26.41
CA SER A 167 -59.97 49.61 -27.58
C SER A 167 -61.36 50.09 -27.18
N LYS A 168 -61.92 49.65 -26.04
CA LYS A 168 -63.18 50.20 -25.51
C LYS A 168 -63.05 51.66 -25.06
N LEU A 169 -61.94 52.01 -24.39
CA LEU A 169 -61.67 53.37 -23.93
C LEU A 169 -61.33 54.34 -25.07
N SER A 170 -60.74 53.85 -26.16
CA SER A 170 -60.50 54.67 -27.35
C SER A 170 -61.77 54.84 -28.18
N SER A 171 -62.66 53.84 -28.21
CA SER A 171 -63.97 53.92 -28.87
C SER A 171 -64.93 54.88 -28.17
N SER A 172 -64.80 55.13 -26.86
CA SER A 172 -65.65 56.09 -26.13
C SER A 172 -65.29 57.56 -26.38
N LYS A 173 -64.18 57.85 -27.08
CA LYS A 173 -63.80 59.22 -27.48
C LYS A 173 -64.46 59.71 -28.79
N LEU A 174 -65.29 58.88 -29.44
CA LEU A 174 -65.99 59.26 -30.68
C LEU A 174 -67.49 59.57 -30.51
N THR A 175 -67.98 59.68 -29.28
CA THR A 175 -69.37 60.12 -28.99
C THR A 175 -69.39 61.32 -28.06
N SER A 176 -68.69 62.40 -28.42
CA SER A 176 -68.95 63.73 -27.84
C SER A 176 -68.70 64.79 -28.91
N GLY A 177 -69.71 65.02 -29.75
CA GLY A 177 -69.66 66.07 -30.76
C GLY A 177 -70.68 65.86 -31.88
N SER A 178 -71.97 65.98 -31.58
CA SER A 178 -72.98 66.39 -32.56
C SER A 178 -74.31 66.68 -31.86
N SER A 179 -74.46 67.91 -31.39
CA SER A 179 -75.69 68.70 -31.44
C SER A 179 -75.30 70.16 -31.40
#